data_AF-A0A7Y9VRT4-F1
#
_entry.id   AF-A0A7Y9VRT4-F1
#
_cell.length_a   1.000
_cell.length_b   1.000
_cell.length_c   1.000
_cell.angle_alpha   90.00
_cell.angle_beta   90.00
_cell.angle_gamma   90.00
#
_symmetry.space_group_name_H-M   'P 1'
#
loop_
_entity.id
_entity.type
_entity.pdbx_description
1 polymer ?
#
loop_
_entity_poly.entity_id
_entity_poly.type
_entity_poly.pdbx_seq_one_letter_code
_entity_poly.pdbx_strand_id
1 'polypeptide(L)'
;MSSKKTEKSSSKKTSGELLVMGARGNHGGLGNFYTRSWRLVALDASSLTPRIATWQYEDEPGSVSGDHFFDARPYAALKVTSDKQSIILQPSNITGTSFALCARLNNGSVHAWGHPDGGGSPPAPIKDLRNIIELSAGMGAFAIRLDSGNVHAWGLASSGGVVPGDIAKLKNIDALSGSSYVFVAHQTNERIVAWGRSENGGLIPGPISELTDVVKARGGQNGFLALRRNGGVVSWGGPYPMPEAISLLRDVQLLACTTYAYALLRNNGQVLAWGPEIWGGELSADIEPLRDIVDIASCSTGFAVRRANGKIAAWGHLPPVPEDIAARTDIVHIMGTSKGFVVLCADGSVNAWAGPGYFISDIPPAIRKLRDIVAINANQDAVVALRSNGIAVAWGDPEGGGKTTPYTSLLKNIRAVYAGGNTFAALRQDNRVIAWGDEGYGGTGEQKALYQMISYAKKAVT
;
A
#
# COMPACT_ATOMS: atom_id res chain seq x y z
N MET A 1 18.35 53.64 -6.77
CA MET A 1 18.65 52.22 -7.10
C MET A 1 17.53 51.36 -6.53
N SER A 2 16.56 51.00 -7.35
CA SER A 2 15.44 50.12 -6.97
C SER A 2 15.71 48.75 -7.60
N SER A 3 15.97 47.73 -6.77
CA SER A 3 16.17 46.36 -7.25
C SER A 3 14.80 45.68 -7.39
N LYS A 4 14.41 45.45 -8.65
CA LYS A 4 13.29 44.56 -8.98
C LYS A 4 13.69 43.14 -8.61
N LYS A 5 13.01 42.56 -7.61
CA LYS A 5 12.97 41.11 -7.38
C LYS A 5 12.34 40.46 -8.62
N THR A 6 13.14 39.67 -9.34
CA THR A 6 12.67 38.71 -10.33
C THR A 6 11.86 37.62 -9.64
N GLU A 7 10.54 37.69 -9.76
CA GLU A 7 9.65 36.56 -9.52
C GLU A 7 10.00 35.44 -10.52
N LYS A 8 10.27 34.25 -9.99
CA LYS A 8 10.42 33.03 -10.78
C LYS A 8 9.08 32.75 -11.47
N SER A 9 9.09 32.91 -12.79
CA SER A 9 8.07 32.44 -13.74
C SER A 9 7.57 31.04 -13.36
N SER A 10 6.28 30.94 -13.02
CA SER A 10 5.57 29.65 -13.04
C SER A 10 5.55 29.16 -14.49
N SER A 11 6.15 28.00 -14.75
CA SER A 11 6.04 27.38 -16.07
C SER A 11 4.56 27.13 -16.37
N LYS A 12 4.00 27.85 -17.34
CA LYS A 12 2.69 27.53 -17.91
C LYS A 12 2.79 26.09 -18.44
N LYS A 13 2.16 25.15 -17.74
CA LYS A 13 2.07 23.75 -18.18
C LYS A 13 1.45 23.75 -19.57
N THR A 14 2.15 23.20 -20.54
CA THR A 14 1.65 23.12 -21.91
C THR A 14 0.62 22.00 -22.01
N SER A 15 -0.41 22.20 -22.86
CA SER A 15 -1.42 21.16 -23.10
C SER A 15 -0.74 19.91 -23.66
N GLY A 16 -0.92 18.77 -22.97
CA GLY A 16 -0.27 17.53 -23.33
C GLY A 16 0.89 17.09 -22.44
N GLU A 17 1.28 17.83 -21.41
CA GLU A 17 2.24 17.33 -20.41
C GLU A 17 1.63 16.20 -19.56
N LEU A 18 2.45 15.25 -19.11
CA LEU A 18 2.02 14.10 -18.33
C LEU A 18 2.09 14.37 -16.82
N LEU A 19 0.96 14.21 -16.13
CA LEU A 19 0.85 14.32 -14.67
C LEU A 19 0.51 12.95 -14.08
N VAL A 20 1.49 12.27 -13.49
CA VAL A 20 1.24 11.01 -12.75
C VAL A 20 1.00 11.27 -11.26
N MET A 21 -0.03 10.66 -10.69
CA MET A 21 -0.40 10.84 -9.28
C MET A 21 -0.73 9.49 -8.63
N GLY A 22 -0.69 9.45 -7.30
CA GLY A 22 -0.89 8.24 -6.50
C GLY A 22 0.41 7.82 -5.79
N ALA A 23 0.27 7.19 -4.63
CA ALA A 23 1.41 6.69 -3.87
C ALA A 23 1.97 5.39 -4.46
N ARG A 24 3.23 5.12 -4.18
CA ARG A 24 3.84 3.79 -4.35
C ARG A 24 4.27 3.37 -2.96
N GLY A 25 3.66 2.35 -2.36
CA GLY A 25 3.81 2.05 -0.94
C GLY A 25 4.56 0.76 -0.64
N ASN A 26 4.23 0.12 0.49
CA ASN A 26 4.94 -1.02 1.07
C ASN A 26 4.83 -2.31 0.22
N HIS A 27 5.92 -2.95 -0.17
CA HIS A 27 5.78 -4.29 -0.74
C HIS A 27 5.44 -5.28 0.40
N GLY A 28 4.25 -5.89 0.37
CA GLY A 28 3.90 -7.00 1.26
C GLY A 28 3.02 -6.68 2.48
N GLY A 29 2.25 -7.72 2.84
CA GLY A 29 1.41 -7.91 4.03
C GLY A 29 0.32 -6.89 4.33
N LEU A 30 -0.90 -7.42 4.49
CA LEU A 30 -2.09 -6.74 5.00
C LEU A 30 -1.99 -6.67 6.53
N GLY A 31 -0.93 -6.03 7.05
CA GLY A 31 -0.92 -5.59 8.44
C GLY A 31 -2.07 -4.61 8.70
N ASN A 32 -1.99 -3.78 9.75
CA ASN A 32 -3.02 -2.77 10.06
C ASN A 32 -3.46 -1.85 8.88
N PHE A 33 -2.74 -1.88 7.76
CA PHE A 33 -2.97 -1.11 6.53
C PHE A 33 -3.48 -2.00 5.41
N TYR A 34 -4.66 -2.61 5.54
CA TYR A 34 -5.32 -3.58 4.63
C TYR A 34 -5.50 -3.11 3.15
N THR A 35 -4.40 -2.74 2.52
CA THR A 35 -4.29 -2.04 1.26
C THR A 35 -3.48 -2.92 0.33
N ARG A 36 -4.10 -3.34 -0.76
CA ARG A 36 -3.55 -4.40 -1.61
C ARG A 36 -2.79 -3.87 -2.81
N SER A 37 -3.05 -2.63 -3.23
CA SER A 37 -2.42 -2.02 -4.40
C SER A 37 -2.58 -0.52 -4.36
N TRP A 38 -1.51 0.21 -4.70
CA TRP A 38 -1.63 1.64 -4.88
C TRP A 38 -2.04 1.93 -6.31
N ARG A 39 -3.22 2.53 -6.44
CA ARG A 39 -3.71 3.06 -7.72
C ARG A 39 -2.88 4.30 -8.08
N LEU A 40 -2.09 4.17 -9.13
CA LEU A 40 -1.47 5.28 -9.84
C LEU A 40 -2.38 5.70 -10.98
N VAL A 41 -2.40 7.00 -11.29
CA VAL A 41 -3.17 7.57 -12.40
C VAL A 41 -2.29 8.45 -13.27
N ALA A 42 -2.49 8.40 -14.57
CA ALA A 42 -1.90 9.29 -15.55
C ALA A 42 -2.96 10.29 -16.00
N LEU A 43 -2.67 11.58 -15.85
CA LEU A 43 -3.54 12.68 -16.21
C LEU A 43 -2.85 13.57 -17.24
N ASP A 44 -3.63 14.24 -18.08
CA ASP A 44 -3.13 15.41 -18.80
C ASP A 44 -2.93 16.57 -17.80
N ALA A 45 -1.72 17.13 -17.76
CA ALA A 45 -1.33 18.08 -16.71
C ALA A 45 -2.06 19.43 -16.79
N SER A 46 -2.72 19.73 -17.93
CA SER A 46 -3.44 20.98 -18.16
C SER A 46 -4.93 20.85 -17.85
N SER A 47 -5.57 19.79 -18.34
CA SER A 47 -7.00 19.52 -18.18
C SER A 47 -7.32 18.70 -16.93
N LEU A 48 -6.32 18.02 -16.36
CA LEU A 48 -6.44 17.14 -15.19
C LEU A 48 -7.36 15.93 -15.41
N THR A 49 -7.65 15.59 -16.66
CA THR A 49 -8.45 14.42 -17.03
C THR A 49 -7.56 13.19 -17.24
N PRO A 50 -8.10 11.97 -17.04
CA PRO A 50 -7.38 10.73 -17.32
C PRO A 50 -6.81 10.68 -18.74
N ARG A 51 -5.61 10.11 -18.86
CA ARG A 51 -4.90 9.97 -20.13
C ARG A 51 -4.22 8.61 -20.21
N ILE A 52 -4.39 7.92 -21.33
CA ILE A 52 -3.70 6.66 -21.59
C ILE A 52 -2.18 6.86 -21.58
N ALA A 53 -1.49 6.02 -20.83
CA ALA A 53 -0.05 5.91 -20.79
C ALA A 53 0.37 4.44 -20.81
N THR A 54 1.61 4.20 -21.23
CA THR A 54 2.29 2.91 -21.10
C THR A 54 3.05 2.87 -19.78
N TRP A 55 2.80 1.84 -18.99
CA TRP A 55 3.41 1.58 -17.68
C TRP A 55 4.36 0.39 -17.80
N GLN A 56 5.62 0.59 -17.46
CA GLN A 56 6.67 -0.43 -17.59
C GLN A 56 7.69 -0.32 -16.44
N TYR A 57 7.93 -1.40 -15.71
CA TYR A 57 9.04 -1.45 -14.77
C TYR A 57 10.37 -1.44 -15.52
N GLU A 58 11.37 -0.68 -15.07
CA GLU A 58 12.65 -0.56 -15.78
C GLU A 58 13.44 -1.88 -15.86
N ASP A 59 13.15 -2.82 -14.96
CA ASP A 59 13.78 -4.13 -14.88
C ASP A 59 12.98 -5.27 -15.54
N GLU A 60 11.88 -4.96 -16.23
CA GLU A 60 11.07 -5.92 -16.97
C GLU A 60 10.74 -5.45 -18.39
N PRO A 61 10.70 -6.37 -19.38
CA PRO A 61 10.33 -6.02 -20.76
C PRO A 61 8.82 -5.79 -20.94
N GLY A 62 7.99 -6.30 -20.03
CA GLY A 62 6.53 -6.20 -20.11
C GLY A 62 6.01 -4.78 -19.87
N SER A 63 4.92 -4.43 -20.55
CA SER A 63 4.24 -3.15 -20.31
C SER A 63 2.71 -3.32 -20.35
N VAL A 64 2.02 -2.40 -19.66
CA VAL A 64 0.56 -2.33 -19.64
C VAL A 64 0.15 -0.93 -20.11
N SER A 65 -0.92 -0.84 -20.91
CA SER A 65 -1.48 0.44 -21.33
C SER A 65 -2.76 0.75 -20.57
N GLY A 66 -2.90 1.98 -20.11
CA GLY A 66 -4.09 2.44 -19.38
C GLY A 66 -3.91 3.85 -18.83
N ASP A 67 -5.00 4.46 -18.39
CA ASP A 67 -4.98 5.73 -17.66
C ASP A 67 -4.64 5.57 -16.17
N HIS A 68 -4.59 4.32 -15.70
CA HIS A 68 -4.25 3.97 -14.34
C HIS A 68 -3.46 2.66 -14.29
N PHE A 69 -2.79 2.45 -13.16
CA PHE A 69 -1.98 1.26 -12.92
C PHE A 69 -2.01 0.89 -11.44
N PHE A 70 -2.19 -0.40 -11.15
CA PHE A 70 -2.10 -0.93 -9.80
C PHE A 70 -0.69 -1.45 -9.56
N ASP A 71 0.09 -0.70 -8.78
CA ASP A 71 1.51 -0.97 -8.60
C ASP A 71 1.73 -2.22 -7.72
N ALA A 72 2.32 -3.27 -8.31
CA ALA A 72 2.61 -4.54 -7.65
C ALA A 72 4.06 -4.64 -7.13
N ARG A 73 4.98 -3.89 -7.73
CA ARG A 73 6.42 -3.86 -7.42
C ARG A 73 6.85 -2.42 -7.09
N PRO A 74 6.39 -1.85 -5.97
CA PRO A 74 6.62 -0.45 -5.65
C PRO A 74 8.10 -0.13 -5.38
N TYR A 75 8.96 -1.13 -5.14
CA TYR A 75 10.40 -0.99 -5.00
C TYR A 75 11.16 -0.85 -6.35
N ALA A 76 10.56 -1.25 -7.47
CA ALA A 76 11.16 -1.11 -8.79
C ALA A 76 10.88 0.28 -9.36
N ALA A 77 11.78 0.85 -10.14
CA ALA A 77 11.50 2.10 -10.84
C ALA A 77 10.46 1.87 -11.96
N LEU A 78 9.50 2.78 -12.11
CA LEU A 78 8.37 2.63 -13.03
C LEU A 78 8.40 3.74 -14.08
N LYS A 79 8.63 3.37 -15.33
CA LYS A 79 8.56 4.28 -16.48
C LYS A 79 7.11 4.42 -16.92
N VAL A 80 6.66 5.67 -17.06
CA VAL A 80 5.32 6.03 -17.52
C VAL A 80 5.47 6.90 -18.75
N THR A 81 4.94 6.43 -19.89
CA THR A 81 5.14 7.05 -21.19
C THR A 81 3.80 7.41 -21.83
N SER A 82 3.62 8.68 -22.18
CA SER A 82 2.56 9.14 -23.09
C SER A 82 3.12 9.35 -24.50
N ASP A 83 2.26 9.73 -25.44
CA ASP A 83 2.62 10.17 -26.79
C ASP A 83 3.60 11.36 -26.84
N LYS A 84 3.74 12.13 -25.75
CA LYS A 84 4.56 13.36 -25.70
C LYS A 84 5.72 13.30 -24.71
N GLN A 85 5.63 12.47 -23.67
CA GLN A 85 6.54 12.54 -22.55
C GLN A 85 6.74 11.16 -21.90
N SER A 86 7.97 10.88 -21.48
CA SER A 86 8.29 9.79 -20.57
C SER A 86 8.75 10.36 -19.23
N ILE A 87 8.24 9.82 -18.13
CA ILE A 87 8.75 10.07 -16.78
C ILE A 87 9.10 8.74 -16.10
N ILE A 88 10.08 8.76 -15.21
CA ILE A 88 10.41 7.58 -14.40
C ILE A 88 10.06 7.91 -12.95
N LEU A 89 9.10 7.19 -12.38
CA LEU A 89 8.73 7.33 -10.98
C LEU A 89 9.83 6.72 -10.10
N GLN A 90 10.15 7.39 -9.00
CA GLN A 90 11.02 6.81 -7.97
C GLN A 90 10.34 5.58 -7.36
N PRO A 91 11.11 4.60 -6.85
CA PRO A 91 10.60 3.58 -5.94
C PRO A 91 9.80 4.16 -4.76
N SER A 92 9.09 3.30 -4.05
CA SER A 92 8.37 3.62 -2.82
C SER A 92 9.21 4.48 -1.90
N ASN A 93 8.68 5.66 -1.58
CA ASN A 93 9.42 6.69 -0.87
C ASN A 93 9.04 6.78 0.60
N ILE A 94 7.78 6.52 0.96
CA ILE A 94 7.27 6.70 2.33
C ILE A 94 6.37 5.52 2.68
N THR A 95 6.55 4.97 3.88
CA THR A 95 5.63 4.00 4.48
C THR A 95 5.56 4.26 5.99
N GLY A 96 4.59 3.67 6.67
CA GLY A 96 4.45 3.76 8.13
C GLY A 96 4.26 2.42 8.81
N THR A 97 4.66 2.38 10.07
CA THR A 97 4.20 1.40 11.06
C THR A 97 2.97 1.96 11.78
N SER A 98 2.46 1.26 12.79
CA SER A 98 1.39 1.81 13.64
C SER A 98 1.79 3.07 14.39
N PHE A 99 3.09 3.30 14.63
CA PHE A 99 3.54 4.33 15.55
C PHE A 99 4.57 5.30 14.94
N ALA A 100 4.99 5.09 13.69
CA ALA A 100 6.02 5.91 13.06
C ALA A 100 5.89 5.92 11.54
N LEU A 101 6.52 6.90 10.91
CA LEU A 101 6.68 7.01 9.46
C LEU A 101 8.16 6.91 9.11
N CYS A 102 8.46 6.37 7.93
CA CYS A 102 9.81 6.30 7.41
C CYS A 102 9.83 6.65 5.93
N ALA A 103 10.81 7.47 5.57
CA ALA A 103 11.09 7.89 4.21
C ALA A 103 12.41 7.27 3.73
N ARG A 104 12.40 6.69 2.54
CA ARG A 104 13.60 6.41 1.75
C ARG A 104 13.97 7.65 0.94
N LEU A 105 15.22 8.08 1.05
CA LEU A 105 15.72 9.31 0.41
C LEU A 105 16.36 9.01 -0.95
N ASN A 106 16.46 10.04 -1.79
CA ASN A 106 17.03 9.95 -3.14
C ASN A 106 18.50 9.49 -3.15
N ASN A 107 19.24 9.71 -2.05
CA ASN A 107 20.64 9.33 -1.88
C ASN A 107 20.81 7.90 -1.30
N GLY A 108 19.73 7.12 -1.22
CA GLY A 108 19.76 5.75 -0.70
C GLY A 108 19.91 5.63 0.83
N SER A 109 19.68 6.70 1.60
CA SER A 109 19.51 6.60 3.06
C SER A 109 18.03 6.59 3.45
N VAL A 110 17.75 6.50 4.76
CA VAL A 110 16.40 6.64 5.32
C VAL A 110 16.32 7.76 6.35
N HIS A 111 15.11 8.27 6.55
CA HIS A 111 14.76 9.16 7.65
C HIS A 111 13.43 8.68 8.23
N ALA A 112 13.43 8.25 9.49
CA ALA A 112 12.21 7.90 10.21
C ALA A 112 11.90 8.92 11.30
N TRP A 113 10.62 9.06 11.62
CA TRP A 113 10.12 9.97 12.66
C TRP A 113 8.82 9.42 13.26
N GLY A 114 8.42 9.96 14.42
CA GLY A 114 7.34 9.41 15.24
C GLY A 114 7.87 8.62 16.43
N HIS A 115 7.06 7.72 16.98
CA HIS A 115 7.38 7.03 18.22
C HIS A 115 8.57 6.05 18.07
N PRO A 116 9.53 6.04 19.00
CA PRO A 116 10.69 5.13 18.95
C PRO A 116 10.31 3.65 18.84
N ASP A 117 9.29 3.20 19.57
CA ASP A 117 8.83 1.80 19.53
C ASP A 117 8.40 1.38 18.12
N GLY A 118 7.76 2.26 17.35
CA GLY A 118 7.42 1.98 15.94
C GLY A 118 8.58 2.07 14.97
N GLY A 119 9.80 2.30 15.44
CA GLY A 119 10.97 2.56 14.60
C GLY A 119 11.12 4.02 14.18
N GLY A 120 10.49 4.98 14.88
CA GLY A 120 10.63 6.41 14.60
C GLY A 120 12.04 6.97 14.80
N SER A 121 12.96 6.19 15.39
CA SER A 121 14.37 6.53 15.56
C SER A 121 15.27 5.39 15.08
N PRO A 122 15.79 5.44 13.84
CA PRO A 122 16.67 4.39 13.35
C PRO A 122 18.02 4.42 14.10
N PRO A 123 18.63 3.26 14.38
CA PRO A 123 19.94 3.19 15.03
C PRO A 123 21.05 3.70 14.09
N ALA A 124 22.20 4.10 14.67
CA ALA A 124 23.31 4.70 13.91
C ALA A 124 23.77 3.87 12.69
N PRO A 125 23.97 2.54 12.80
CA PRO A 125 24.38 1.73 11.64
C PRO A 125 23.42 1.83 10.45
N ILE A 126 22.12 2.06 10.70
CA ILE A 126 21.12 2.21 9.63
C ILE A 126 21.13 3.63 9.07
N LYS A 127 21.34 4.65 9.91
CA LYS A 127 21.44 6.06 9.50
C LYS A 127 22.62 6.32 8.56
N ASP A 128 23.68 5.53 8.66
CA ASP A 128 24.90 5.70 7.86
C ASP A 128 24.82 5.04 6.47
N LEU A 129 23.83 4.19 6.23
CA LEU A 129 23.64 3.51 4.94
C LEU A 129 23.26 4.50 3.82
N ARG A 130 23.76 4.23 2.61
CA ARG A 130 23.53 5.07 1.39
C ARG A 130 23.12 4.25 0.17
N ASN A 131 22.84 2.98 0.35
CA ASN A 131 22.53 2.03 -0.71
C ASN A 131 21.21 1.28 -0.46
N ILE A 132 20.30 1.89 0.29
CA ILE A 132 18.96 1.37 0.54
C ILE A 132 18.11 1.52 -0.72
N ILE A 133 17.52 0.43 -1.20
CA ILE A 133 16.71 0.38 -2.41
C ILE A 133 15.25 0.02 -2.16
N GLU A 134 14.94 -0.59 -1.02
CA GLU A 134 13.58 -0.95 -0.64
C GLU A 134 13.35 -0.72 0.85
N LEU A 135 12.13 -0.32 1.18
CA LEU A 135 11.64 -0.09 2.53
C LEU A 135 10.31 -0.85 2.68
N SER A 136 10.20 -1.59 3.78
CA SER A 136 9.00 -2.32 4.18
C SER A 136 8.66 -2.02 5.63
N ALA A 137 7.37 -2.06 5.97
CA ALA A 137 6.89 -1.82 7.33
C ALA A 137 6.01 -2.97 7.84
N GLY A 138 6.09 -3.22 9.14
CA GLY A 138 5.14 -4.04 9.90
C GLY A 138 4.33 -3.20 10.89
N MET A 139 3.76 -3.81 11.93
CA MET A 139 3.00 -3.05 12.95
C MET A 139 3.92 -2.15 13.80
N GLY A 140 5.09 -2.66 14.20
CA GLY A 140 5.98 -1.97 15.14
C GLY A 140 7.43 -1.88 14.68
N ALA A 141 7.73 -2.25 13.44
CA ALA A 141 9.09 -2.29 12.94
C ALA A 141 9.16 -1.96 11.45
N PHE A 142 10.34 -1.53 11.01
CA PHE A 142 10.68 -1.37 9.60
C PHE A 142 11.75 -2.39 9.22
N ALA A 143 11.76 -2.77 7.95
CA ALA A 143 12.83 -3.52 7.32
C ALA A 143 13.26 -2.82 6.02
N ILE A 144 14.55 -2.88 5.72
CA ILE A 144 15.15 -2.31 4.51
C ILE A 144 15.96 -3.35 3.79
N ARG A 145 16.05 -3.22 2.47
CA ARG A 145 16.95 -3.99 1.62
C ARG A 145 17.94 -3.08 0.92
N LEU A 146 19.19 -3.53 0.88
CA LEU A 146 20.28 -2.86 0.21
C LEU A 146 20.42 -3.35 -1.23
N ASP A 147 21.10 -2.59 -2.08
CA ASP A 147 21.45 -3.00 -3.44
C ASP A 147 22.31 -4.28 -3.50
N SER A 148 23.03 -4.58 -2.41
CA SER A 148 23.78 -5.81 -2.20
C SER A 148 22.90 -7.03 -1.89
N GLY A 149 21.58 -6.83 -1.75
CA GLY A 149 20.62 -7.86 -1.34
C GLY A 149 20.62 -8.19 0.16
N ASN A 150 21.41 -7.50 0.98
CA ASN A 150 21.35 -7.63 2.44
C ASN A 150 20.12 -6.91 3.00
N VAL A 151 19.66 -7.36 4.17
CA VAL A 151 18.49 -6.79 4.86
C VAL A 151 18.83 -6.37 6.29
N HIS A 152 18.21 -5.27 6.72
CA HIS A 152 18.27 -4.78 8.09
C HIS A 152 16.86 -4.46 8.58
N ALA A 153 16.64 -4.50 9.90
CA ALA A 153 15.39 -4.13 10.52
C ALA A 153 15.64 -3.33 11.82
N TRP A 154 14.65 -2.54 12.22
CA TRP A 154 14.65 -1.83 13.49
C TRP A 154 13.20 -1.55 13.96
N GLY A 155 13.06 -1.16 15.23
CA GLY A 155 11.77 -1.00 15.92
C GLY A 155 11.58 -2.09 16.97
N LEU A 156 10.34 -2.39 17.33
CA LEU A 156 10.03 -3.42 18.32
C LEU A 156 10.56 -4.80 17.89
N ALA A 157 11.39 -5.42 18.75
CA ALA A 157 11.91 -6.77 18.52
C ALA A 157 10.79 -7.81 18.38
N SER A 158 9.71 -7.67 19.17
CA SER A 158 8.50 -8.52 19.10
C SER A 158 7.71 -8.37 17.79
N SER A 159 8.05 -7.38 16.96
CA SER A 159 7.45 -7.14 15.64
C SER A 159 8.45 -7.35 14.49
N GLY A 160 9.54 -8.10 14.72
CA GLY A 160 10.54 -8.37 13.69
C GLY A 160 11.55 -7.24 13.50
N GLY A 161 11.69 -6.32 14.47
CA GLY A 161 12.69 -5.25 14.45
C GLY A 161 14.15 -5.71 14.55
N VAL A 162 14.42 -7.01 14.60
CA VAL A 162 15.76 -7.60 14.63
C VAL A 162 15.85 -8.71 13.60
N VAL A 163 16.79 -8.59 12.65
CA VAL A 163 17.06 -9.62 11.65
C VAL A 163 18.00 -10.68 12.25
N PRO A 164 17.67 -11.98 12.18
CA PRO A 164 18.57 -13.07 12.54
C PRO A 164 19.91 -13.03 11.77
N GLY A 165 21.00 -13.45 12.41
CA GLY A 165 22.35 -13.27 11.87
C GLY A 165 22.66 -14.12 10.62
N ASP A 166 21.98 -15.24 10.43
CA ASP A 166 22.00 -16.05 9.22
C ASP A 166 21.27 -15.36 8.06
N ILE A 167 20.09 -14.77 8.33
CA ILE A 167 19.32 -14.00 7.34
C ILE A 167 20.06 -12.71 6.95
N ALA A 168 20.67 -12.00 7.90
CA ALA A 168 21.40 -10.76 7.66
C ALA A 168 22.61 -10.94 6.70
N LYS A 169 23.17 -12.15 6.62
CA LYS A 169 24.30 -12.49 5.74
C LYS A 169 23.88 -12.78 4.29
N LEU A 170 22.59 -13.01 4.04
CA LEU A 170 22.09 -13.28 2.70
C LEU A 170 22.30 -12.06 1.80
N LYS A 171 22.69 -12.33 0.55
CA LYS A 171 22.92 -11.32 -0.50
C LYS A 171 22.01 -11.49 -1.70
N ASN A 172 21.13 -12.47 -1.64
CA ASN A 172 20.23 -12.84 -2.71
C ASN A 172 18.77 -12.47 -2.40
N ILE A 173 18.51 -11.57 -1.44
CA ILE A 173 17.15 -11.06 -1.24
C ILE A 173 16.82 -10.08 -2.36
N ASP A 174 15.62 -10.20 -2.93
CA ASP A 174 15.12 -9.34 -4.02
C ASP A 174 13.79 -8.63 -3.70
N ALA A 175 13.08 -9.03 -2.65
CA ALA A 175 11.88 -8.35 -2.16
C ALA A 175 11.65 -8.56 -0.66
N LEU A 176 11.06 -7.57 -0.01
CA LEU A 176 10.66 -7.62 1.40
C LEU A 176 9.14 -7.56 1.55
N SER A 177 8.61 -8.19 2.60
CA SER A 177 7.19 -8.17 2.90
C SER A 177 6.94 -8.17 4.40
N GLY A 178 6.54 -7.01 4.94
CA GLY A 178 6.17 -6.85 6.34
C GLY A 178 4.71 -7.20 6.60
N SER A 179 4.45 -7.81 7.75
CA SER A 179 3.11 -8.03 8.33
C SER A 179 3.06 -7.44 9.74
N SER A 180 2.04 -7.72 10.54
CA SER A 180 1.96 -7.17 11.91
C SER A 180 3.21 -7.48 12.75
N TYR A 181 3.66 -8.74 12.78
CA TYR A 181 4.72 -9.18 13.71
C TYR A 181 5.92 -9.84 13.04
N VAL A 182 5.83 -10.06 11.72
CA VAL A 182 6.76 -10.89 10.96
C VAL A 182 7.09 -10.21 9.64
N PHE A 183 8.34 -10.34 9.23
CA PHE A 183 8.76 -10.02 7.87
C PHE A 183 9.10 -11.31 7.12
N VAL A 184 8.80 -11.31 5.83
CA VAL A 184 9.22 -12.33 4.88
C VAL A 184 10.11 -11.67 3.84
N ALA A 185 11.25 -12.28 3.56
CA ALA A 185 12.16 -11.89 2.49
C ALA A 185 12.13 -12.96 1.40
N HIS A 186 11.92 -12.53 0.17
CA HIS A 186 12.00 -13.37 -1.02
C HIS A 186 13.44 -13.37 -1.55
N GLN A 187 13.88 -14.52 -2.04
CA GLN A 187 15.21 -14.72 -2.59
C GLN A 187 15.17 -14.87 -4.10
N THR A 188 16.22 -14.45 -4.81
CA THR A 188 16.34 -14.56 -6.28
C THR A 188 16.30 -15.99 -6.81
N ASN A 189 16.47 -17.00 -5.94
CA ASN A 189 16.31 -18.41 -6.25
C ASN A 189 14.90 -18.95 -5.91
N GLU A 190 13.93 -18.05 -5.74
CA GLU A 190 12.52 -18.33 -5.44
C GLU A 190 12.29 -19.10 -4.13
N ARG A 191 13.20 -18.93 -3.18
CA ARG A 191 13.03 -19.35 -1.79
C ARG A 191 12.53 -18.17 -0.96
N ILE A 192 12.04 -18.46 0.24
CA ILE A 192 11.66 -17.45 1.23
C ILE A 192 12.33 -17.71 2.57
N VAL A 193 12.63 -16.62 3.30
CA VAL A 193 13.00 -16.64 4.71
C VAL A 193 12.07 -15.71 5.48
N ALA A 194 11.83 -15.99 6.75
CA ALA A 194 11.01 -15.15 7.60
C ALA A 194 11.69 -14.91 8.94
N TRP A 195 11.33 -13.81 9.60
CA TRP A 195 11.75 -13.52 10.96
C TRP A 195 10.71 -12.67 11.69
N GLY A 196 10.83 -12.64 13.02
CA GLY A 196 9.87 -12.01 13.91
C GLY A 196 9.22 -13.05 14.80
N ARG A 197 7.98 -12.81 15.21
CA ARG A 197 7.28 -13.65 16.18
C ARG A 197 6.99 -15.05 15.61
N SER A 198 7.51 -16.10 16.24
CA SER A 198 7.53 -17.46 15.67
C SER A 198 6.12 -18.05 15.54
N GLU A 199 5.26 -17.83 16.54
CA GLU A 199 3.87 -18.28 16.55
C GLU A 199 3.00 -17.61 15.46
N ASN A 200 3.45 -16.47 14.93
CA ASN A 200 2.79 -15.72 13.86
C ASN A 200 3.35 -16.03 12.45
N GLY A 201 4.29 -16.98 12.33
CA GLY A 201 4.92 -17.34 11.06
C GLY A 201 6.32 -16.78 10.85
N GLY A 202 6.95 -16.23 11.90
CA GLY A 202 8.36 -15.82 11.88
C GLY A 202 9.34 -16.98 11.73
N LEU A 203 8.87 -18.22 11.93
CA LEU A 203 9.58 -19.45 11.59
C LEU A 203 8.83 -20.18 10.46
N ILE A 204 9.52 -20.45 9.36
CA ILE A 204 8.96 -21.18 8.21
C ILE A 204 9.14 -22.69 8.45
N PRO A 205 8.07 -23.51 8.33
CA PRO A 205 8.17 -24.97 8.41
C PRO A 205 9.09 -25.56 7.33
N GLY A 206 9.81 -26.64 7.66
CA GLY A 206 10.79 -27.29 6.76
C GLY A 206 10.29 -27.54 5.32
N PRO A 207 9.13 -28.18 5.12
CA PRO A 207 8.60 -28.41 3.77
C PRO A 207 8.34 -27.14 2.95
N ILE A 208 8.12 -26.00 3.62
CA ILE A 208 7.89 -24.70 2.97
C ILE A 208 9.22 -23.96 2.76
N SER A 209 10.16 -24.06 3.69
CA SER A 209 11.48 -23.41 3.56
C SER A 209 12.36 -24.04 2.47
N GLU A 210 12.06 -25.28 2.08
CA GLU A 210 12.70 -26.02 0.98
C GLU A 210 12.14 -25.69 -0.41
N LEU A 211 11.01 -24.98 -0.50
CA LEU A 211 10.44 -24.59 -1.80
C LEU A 211 11.36 -23.64 -2.55
N THR A 212 11.48 -23.85 -3.87
CA THR A 212 12.31 -23.09 -4.83
C THR A 212 11.47 -22.55 -6.00
N ASP A 213 10.18 -22.41 -5.76
CA ASP A 213 9.20 -21.92 -6.72
C ASP A 213 8.21 -20.95 -6.08
N VAL A 214 8.54 -20.33 -4.94
CA VAL A 214 7.70 -19.29 -4.35
C VAL A 214 7.87 -18.03 -5.18
N VAL A 215 6.76 -17.40 -5.60
CA VAL A 215 6.80 -16.16 -6.39
C VAL A 215 6.30 -14.95 -5.62
N LYS A 216 5.50 -15.18 -4.56
CA LYS A 216 4.90 -14.09 -3.77
C LYS A 216 4.48 -14.59 -2.40
N ALA A 217 4.83 -13.87 -1.35
CA ALA A 217 4.33 -14.09 0.00
C ALA A 217 3.46 -12.91 0.49
N ARG A 218 2.42 -13.21 1.27
CA ARG A 218 1.52 -12.23 1.88
C ARG A 218 1.14 -12.70 3.29
N GLY A 219 1.30 -11.80 4.27
CA GLY A 219 0.89 -12.01 5.66
C GLY A 219 -0.40 -11.27 6.00
N GLY A 220 -1.20 -11.88 6.88
CA GLY A 220 -2.16 -11.18 7.73
C GLY A 220 -1.56 -10.88 9.10
N GLN A 221 -2.38 -10.70 10.13
CA GLN A 221 -1.87 -10.47 11.49
C GLN A 221 -1.28 -11.75 12.11
N ASN A 222 -1.87 -12.92 11.83
CA ASN A 222 -1.49 -14.17 12.48
C ASN A 222 -1.10 -15.31 11.53
N GLY A 223 -0.79 -15.05 10.26
CA GLY A 223 -0.30 -16.11 9.37
C GLY A 223 -0.05 -15.63 7.95
N PHE A 224 0.47 -16.52 7.13
CA PHE A 224 0.98 -16.21 5.80
C PHE A 224 0.47 -17.17 4.73
N LEU A 225 0.39 -16.64 3.52
CA LEU A 225 0.17 -17.35 2.28
C LEU A 225 1.36 -17.10 1.35
N ALA A 226 1.83 -18.13 0.67
CA ALA A 226 2.78 -17.99 -0.44
C ALA A 226 2.22 -18.64 -1.71
N LEU A 227 2.22 -17.86 -2.79
CA LEU A 227 1.91 -18.29 -4.15
C LEU A 227 3.16 -18.90 -4.76
N ARG A 228 2.99 -20.02 -5.45
CA ARG A 228 4.04 -20.74 -6.15
C ARG A 228 3.95 -20.53 -7.66
N ARG A 229 5.06 -20.71 -8.37
CA ARG A 229 5.18 -20.56 -9.84
C ARG A 229 4.24 -21.49 -10.59
N ASN A 230 3.94 -22.65 -10.01
CA ASN A 230 2.97 -23.61 -10.55
C ASN A 230 1.49 -23.22 -10.30
N GLY A 231 1.22 -22.02 -9.78
CA GLY A 231 -0.11 -21.51 -9.44
C GLY A 231 -0.72 -22.10 -8.17
N GLY A 232 0.03 -22.92 -7.42
CA GLY A 232 -0.37 -23.44 -6.11
C GLY A 232 -0.11 -22.48 -4.97
N VAL A 233 -0.67 -22.79 -3.80
CA VAL A 233 -0.52 -21.97 -2.59
C VAL A 233 -0.06 -22.83 -1.42
N VAL A 234 0.74 -22.27 -0.53
CA VAL A 234 1.05 -22.82 0.79
C VAL A 234 0.72 -21.79 1.86
N SER A 235 0.39 -22.27 3.06
CA SER A 235 0.16 -21.41 4.22
C SER A 235 1.03 -21.84 5.39
N TRP A 236 1.46 -20.89 6.22
CA TRP A 236 2.13 -21.18 7.48
C TRP A 236 1.90 -20.08 8.50
N GLY A 237 2.24 -20.39 9.75
CA GLY A 237 1.83 -19.57 10.87
C GLY A 237 0.33 -19.67 11.12
N GLY A 238 -0.09 -19.16 12.27
CA GLY A 238 -1.50 -19.11 12.64
C GLY A 238 -2.09 -20.47 13.00
N PRO A 239 -3.23 -20.47 13.71
CA PRO A 239 -3.79 -21.70 14.24
C PRO A 239 -4.69 -22.46 13.25
N TYR A 240 -4.98 -21.89 12.06
CA TYR A 240 -5.95 -22.44 11.11
C TYR A 240 -5.26 -23.02 9.86
N PRO A 241 -5.21 -24.35 9.71
CA PRO A 241 -4.56 -24.99 8.57
C PRO A 241 -5.33 -24.76 7.27
N MET A 242 -4.62 -24.79 6.15
CA MET A 242 -5.21 -24.72 4.82
C MET A 242 -5.95 -26.02 4.46
N PRO A 243 -7.20 -25.93 3.97
CA PRO A 243 -7.94 -27.08 3.47
C PRO A 243 -7.23 -27.83 2.34
N GLU A 244 -7.36 -29.15 2.30
CA GLU A 244 -6.77 -30.00 1.25
C GLU A 244 -7.23 -29.58 -0.17
N ALA A 245 -8.51 -29.29 -0.35
CA ALA A 245 -9.03 -28.84 -1.64
C ALA A 245 -8.32 -27.57 -2.18
N ILE A 246 -7.86 -26.69 -1.27
CA ILE A 246 -7.10 -25.49 -1.63
C ILE A 246 -5.64 -25.83 -1.97
N SER A 247 -5.03 -26.78 -1.27
CA SER A 247 -3.64 -27.20 -1.51
C SER A 247 -3.43 -27.84 -2.89
N LEU A 248 -4.50 -28.37 -3.48
CA LEU A 248 -4.52 -29.00 -4.80
C LEU A 248 -4.66 -27.99 -5.97
N LEU A 249 -4.99 -26.72 -5.70
CA LEU A 249 -5.17 -25.70 -6.74
C LEU A 249 -3.87 -25.37 -7.45
N ARG A 250 -3.96 -25.02 -8.74
CA ARG A 250 -2.82 -24.64 -9.60
C ARG A 250 -3.10 -23.39 -10.44
N ASP A 251 -4.13 -22.64 -10.06
CA ASP A 251 -4.62 -21.48 -10.78
C ASP A 251 -4.89 -20.29 -9.84
N VAL A 252 -4.19 -20.23 -8.70
CA VAL A 252 -4.30 -19.11 -7.76
C VAL A 252 -3.56 -17.88 -8.31
N GLN A 253 -4.21 -16.72 -8.24
CA GLN A 253 -3.65 -15.45 -8.71
C GLN A 253 -3.37 -14.47 -7.57
N LEU A 254 -4.33 -14.29 -6.66
CA LEU A 254 -4.23 -13.28 -5.61
C LEU A 254 -4.48 -13.89 -4.22
N LEU A 255 -3.77 -13.39 -3.22
CA LEU A 255 -3.81 -13.81 -1.82
C LEU A 255 -4.26 -12.66 -0.94
N ALA A 256 -5.19 -12.93 -0.02
CA ALA A 256 -5.70 -11.97 0.95
C ALA A 256 -5.79 -12.62 2.32
N CYS A 257 -5.54 -11.84 3.37
CA CYS A 257 -5.57 -12.30 4.74
C CYS A 257 -6.31 -11.27 5.60
N THR A 258 -7.02 -11.74 6.62
CA THR A 258 -7.54 -10.91 7.71
C THR A 258 -6.70 -11.18 8.97
N THR A 259 -7.22 -10.90 10.16
CA THR A 259 -6.52 -11.25 11.41
C THR A 259 -6.32 -12.76 11.56
N TYR A 260 -7.32 -13.59 11.21
CA TYR A 260 -7.28 -15.05 11.39
C TYR A 260 -7.87 -15.87 10.23
N ALA A 261 -8.36 -15.22 9.18
CA ALA A 261 -8.86 -15.90 7.99
C ALA A 261 -8.04 -15.56 6.76
N TYR A 262 -8.26 -16.37 5.74
CA TYR A 262 -7.53 -16.32 4.49
C TYR A 262 -8.53 -16.39 3.34
N ALA A 263 -8.20 -15.70 2.25
CA ALA A 263 -8.94 -15.78 1.00
C ALA A 263 -7.99 -15.76 -0.18
N LEU A 264 -8.41 -16.38 -1.28
CA LEU A 264 -7.67 -16.36 -2.53
C LEU A 264 -8.59 -16.08 -3.71
N LEU A 265 -8.03 -15.49 -4.77
CA LEU A 265 -8.67 -15.35 -6.08
C LEU A 265 -7.98 -16.31 -7.04
N ARG A 266 -8.78 -17.11 -7.76
CA ARG A 266 -8.32 -17.98 -8.84
C ARG A 266 -8.38 -17.25 -10.19
N ASN A 267 -7.61 -17.72 -11.18
CA ASN A 267 -7.58 -17.18 -12.54
C ASN A 267 -8.95 -17.23 -13.25
N ASN A 268 -9.85 -18.11 -12.81
CA ASN A 268 -11.22 -18.21 -13.31
C ASN A 268 -12.21 -17.24 -12.62
N GLY A 269 -11.72 -16.32 -11.81
CA GLY A 269 -12.53 -15.33 -11.09
C GLY A 269 -13.30 -15.88 -9.88
N GLN A 270 -13.05 -17.14 -9.46
CA GLN A 270 -13.62 -17.69 -8.23
C GLN A 270 -12.80 -17.27 -7.00
N VAL A 271 -13.50 -16.95 -5.90
CA VAL A 271 -12.90 -16.76 -4.58
C VAL A 271 -13.15 -17.96 -3.69
N LEU A 272 -12.15 -18.31 -2.88
CA LEU A 272 -12.27 -19.29 -1.79
C LEU A 272 -11.76 -18.63 -0.50
N ALA A 273 -12.36 -18.97 0.63
CA ALA A 273 -11.97 -18.51 1.95
C ALA A 273 -11.90 -19.67 2.95
N TRP A 274 -11.06 -19.53 3.97
CA TRP A 274 -11.00 -20.47 5.09
C TRP A 274 -10.52 -19.78 6.38
N GLY A 275 -10.80 -20.41 7.51
CA GLY A 275 -10.56 -19.88 8.86
C GLY A 275 -11.88 -19.66 9.60
N PRO A 276 -11.87 -18.93 10.73
CA PRO A 276 -13.09 -18.69 11.50
C PRO A 276 -14.06 -17.73 10.81
N GLU A 277 -15.35 -18.00 10.93
CA GLU A 277 -16.45 -17.16 10.43
C GLU A 277 -16.31 -15.68 10.86
N ILE A 278 -16.04 -15.44 12.16
CA ILE A 278 -15.94 -14.08 12.72
C ILE A 278 -14.81 -13.23 12.11
N TRP A 279 -13.89 -13.87 11.39
CA TRP A 279 -12.76 -13.24 10.70
C TRP A 279 -12.87 -13.33 9.17
N GLY A 280 -14.00 -13.81 8.63
CA GLY A 280 -14.27 -13.94 7.20
C GLY A 280 -13.82 -15.27 6.59
N GLY A 281 -13.58 -16.29 7.41
CA GLY A 281 -13.13 -17.60 6.93
C GLY A 281 -14.21 -18.44 6.24
N GLU A 282 -15.48 -18.07 6.39
CA GLU A 282 -16.60 -18.72 5.71
C GLU A 282 -17.12 -17.81 4.60
N LEU A 283 -17.07 -18.29 3.36
CA LEU A 283 -17.52 -17.54 2.20
C LEU A 283 -19.06 -17.50 2.15
N SER A 284 -19.63 -16.33 1.89
CA SER A 284 -21.08 -16.19 1.73
C SER A 284 -21.59 -16.90 0.47
N ALA A 285 -22.75 -17.54 0.56
CA ALA A 285 -23.39 -18.29 -0.53
C ALA A 285 -23.67 -17.44 -1.78
N ASP A 286 -23.88 -16.13 -1.62
CA ASP A 286 -24.11 -15.22 -2.75
C ASP A 286 -22.82 -14.89 -3.52
N ILE A 287 -21.66 -15.16 -2.93
CA ILE A 287 -20.33 -14.88 -3.51
C ILE A 287 -19.74 -16.14 -4.15
N GLU A 288 -19.99 -17.31 -3.57
CA GLU A 288 -19.51 -18.61 -4.06
C GLU A 288 -19.73 -18.87 -5.58
N PRO A 289 -20.89 -18.54 -6.20
CA PRO A 289 -21.10 -18.79 -7.62
C PRO A 289 -20.42 -17.76 -8.55
N LEU A 290 -19.88 -16.66 -8.02
CA LEU A 290 -19.31 -15.59 -8.84
C LEU A 290 -18.02 -16.04 -9.54
N ARG A 291 -17.85 -15.63 -10.81
CA ARG A 291 -16.69 -15.94 -11.68
C ARG A 291 -16.12 -14.71 -12.38
N ASP A 292 -16.60 -13.52 -12.01
CA ASP A 292 -16.16 -12.24 -12.55
C ASP A 292 -15.44 -11.39 -11.50
N ILE A 293 -14.95 -12.00 -10.42
CA ILE A 293 -14.16 -11.29 -9.40
C ILE A 293 -12.77 -10.99 -9.96
N VAL A 294 -12.34 -9.74 -9.79
CA VAL A 294 -11.05 -9.23 -10.30
C VAL A 294 -10.16 -8.67 -9.19
N ASP A 295 -10.68 -8.47 -7.98
CA ASP A 295 -9.91 -7.98 -6.84
C ASP A 295 -10.52 -8.41 -5.50
N ILE A 296 -9.69 -8.45 -4.45
CA ILE A 296 -10.06 -8.75 -3.06
C ILE A 296 -9.36 -7.74 -2.14
N ALA A 297 -10.13 -7.00 -1.34
CA ALA A 297 -9.65 -6.23 -0.20
C ALA A 297 -9.96 -6.98 1.11
N SER A 298 -9.14 -6.76 2.13
CA SER A 298 -9.37 -7.28 3.49
C SER A 298 -9.65 -6.13 4.45
N CYS A 299 -10.28 -6.39 5.57
CA CYS A 299 -10.19 -5.59 6.79
C CYS A 299 -9.82 -6.53 7.95
N SER A 300 -9.93 -6.10 9.21
CA SER A 300 -9.59 -7.01 10.33
C SER A 300 -10.48 -8.25 10.35
N THR A 301 -11.80 -8.13 10.08
CA THR A 301 -12.82 -9.18 10.28
C THR A 301 -13.51 -9.71 9.03
N GLY A 302 -13.12 -9.24 7.85
CA GLY A 302 -13.80 -9.64 6.64
C GLY A 302 -13.09 -9.21 5.38
N PHE A 303 -13.76 -9.49 4.26
CA PHE A 303 -13.25 -9.25 2.93
C PHE A 303 -14.30 -8.56 2.07
N ALA A 304 -13.84 -7.84 1.06
CA ALA A 304 -14.68 -7.29 0.00
C ALA A 304 -14.06 -7.63 -1.36
N VAL A 305 -14.90 -7.95 -2.33
CA VAL A 305 -14.49 -8.30 -3.69
C VAL A 305 -15.02 -7.30 -4.69
N ARG A 306 -14.18 -6.96 -5.67
CA ARG A 306 -14.58 -6.17 -6.85
C ARG A 306 -14.85 -7.09 -8.01
N ARG A 307 -15.97 -6.86 -8.70
CA ARG A 307 -16.35 -7.59 -9.91
C ARG A 307 -15.95 -6.81 -11.16
N ALA A 308 -15.74 -7.51 -12.27
CA ALA A 308 -15.35 -6.93 -13.56
C ALA A 308 -16.40 -5.92 -14.09
N ASN A 309 -17.67 -6.10 -13.70
CA ASN A 309 -18.78 -5.19 -14.01
C ASN A 309 -18.87 -3.97 -13.07
N GLY A 310 -17.85 -3.72 -12.24
CA GLY A 310 -17.80 -2.58 -11.32
C GLY A 310 -18.73 -2.69 -10.09
N LYS A 311 -19.38 -3.83 -9.87
CA LYS A 311 -20.09 -4.14 -8.62
C LYS A 311 -19.13 -4.64 -7.54
N ILE A 312 -19.63 -4.70 -6.31
CA ILE A 312 -18.92 -5.30 -5.18
C ILE A 312 -19.77 -6.32 -4.42
N ALA A 313 -19.11 -7.18 -3.64
CA ALA A 313 -19.72 -7.98 -2.59
C ALA A 313 -18.77 -8.03 -1.39
N ALA A 314 -19.27 -8.29 -0.19
CA ALA A 314 -18.46 -8.40 1.03
C ALA A 314 -18.98 -9.50 1.95
N TRP A 315 -18.10 -10.05 2.78
CA TRP A 315 -18.44 -11.08 3.76
C TRP A 315 -17.51 -11.02 4.99
N GLY A 316 -17.86 -11.81 6.00
CA GLY A 316 -17.22 -11.80 7.33
C GLY A 316 -18.05 -11.01 8.35
N HIS A 317 -17.44 -10.71 9.50
CA HIS A 317 -18.15 -10.04 10.60
C HIS A 317 -18.17 -8.52 10.38
N LEU A 318 -19.06 -8.09 9.48
CA LEU A 318 -19.26 -6.71 9.02
C LEU A 318 -20.76 -6.48 8.73
N PRO A 319 -21.23 -5.23 8.76
CA PRO A 319 -22.57 -4.93 8.23
C PRO A 319 -22.65 -5.24 6.73
N PRO A 320 -23.85 -5.55 6.21
CA PRO A 320 -24.04 -5.75 4.78
C PRO A 320 -23.64 -4.49 4.00
N VAL A 321 -23.27 -4.69 2.73
CA VAL A 321 -23.01 -3.57 1.83
C VAL A 321 -24.28 -2.72 1.70
N PRO A 322 -24.25 -1.41 1.99
CA PRO A 322 -25.41 -0.53 1.83
C PRO A 322 -25.97 -0.56 0.40
N GLU A 323 -27.29 -0.45 0.26
CA GLU A 323 -27.98 -0.59 -1.03
C GLU A 323 -27.48 0.40 -2.11
N ASP A 324 -27.19 1.64 -1.71
CA ASP A 324 -26.68 2.68 -2.60
C ASP A 324 -25.27 2.35 -3.14
N ILE A 325 -24.45 1.67 -2.33
CA ILE A 325 -23.13 1.17 -2.74
C ILE A 325 -23.28 -0.11 -3.57
N ALA A 326 -24.16 -1.03 -3.17
CA ALA A 326 -24.42 -2.29 -3.89
C ALA A 326 -25.01 -2.07 -5.29
N ALA A 327 -25.74 -0.96 -5.50
CA ALA A 327 -26.29 -0.56 -6.79
C ALA A 327 -25.25 0.00 -7.78
N ARG A 328 -24.04 0.36 -7.32
CA ARG A 328 -22.98 0.90 -8.18
C ARG A 328 -22.46 -0.16 -9.15
N THR A 329 -22.13 0.26 -10.36
CA THR A 329 -21.54 -0.57 -11.43
C THR A 329 -20.25 0.02 -11.98
N ASP A 330 -19.65 0.95 -11.24
CA ASP A 330 -18.51 1.74 -11.67
C ASP A 330 -17.43 1.83 -10.57
N ILE A 331 -17.44 0.91 -9.59
CA ILE A 331 -16.38 0.83 -8.58
C ILE A 331 -15.10 0.35 -9.26
N VAL A 332 -14.02 1.13 -9.11
CA VAL A 332 -12.72 0.88 -9.76
C VAL A 332 -11.62 0.52 -8.77
N HIS A 333 -11.80 0.80 -7.47
CA HIS A 333 -10.82 0.47 -6.44
C HIS A 333 -11.51 0.26 -5.09
N ILE A 334 -11.07 -0.75 -4.33
CA ILE A 334 -11.54 -1.06 -2.98
C ILE A 334 -10.34 -1.06 -2.04
N MET A 335 -10.49 -0.46 -0.86
CA MET A 335 -9.51 -0.49 0.21
C MET A 335 -10.19 -0.85 1.52
N GLY A 336 -9.53 -1.65 2.35
CA GLY A 336 -10.01 -1.88 3.72
C GLY A 336 -9.31 -0.98 4.72
N THR A 337 -10.02 -0.79 5.84
CA THR A 337 -9.53 -0.16 7.06
C THR A 337 -9.58 -1.19 8.19
N SER A 338 -9.47 -0.78 9.47
CA SER A 338 -9.62 -1.69 10.59
C SER A 338 -10.91 -2.54 10.50
N LYS A 339 -12.06 -1.91 10.27
CA LYS A 339 -13.40 -2.54 10.43
C LYS A 339 -14.41 -2.14 9.35
N GLY A 340 -13.92 -1.75 8.19
CA GLY A 340 -14.77 -1.44 7.05
C GLY A 340 -13.98 -1.26 5.77
N PHE A 341 -14.68 -0.70 4.77
CA PHE A 341 -14.16 -0.54 3.44
C PHE A 341 -14.50 0.82 2.87
N VAL A 342 -13.63 1.27 1.97
CA VAL A 342 -13.80 2.47 1.15
C VAL A 342 -13.65 2.07 -0.30
N VAL A 343 -14.49 2.65 -1.15
CA VAL A 343 -14.43 2.45 -2.60
C VAL A 343 -14.26 3.79 -3.31
N LEU A 344 -13.49 3.75 -4.39
CA LEU A 344 -13.42 4.81 -5.39
C LEU A 344 -14.16 4.33 -6.66
N CYS A 345 -14.98 5.21 -7.20
CA CYS A 345 -15.77 4.98 -8.40
C CYS A 345 -15.19 5.71 -9.61
N ALA A 346 -15.53 5.26 -10.82
CA ALA A 346 -15.03 5.82 -12.08
C ALA A 346 -15.46 7.28 -12.29
N ASP A 347 -16.59 7.68 -11.71
CA ASP A 347 -17.05 9.08 -11.68
C ASP A 347 -16.27 9.98 -10.70
N GLY A 348 -15.22 9.45 -10.05
CA GLY A 348 -14.40 10.17 -9.08
C GLY A 348 -15.08 10.43 -7.74
N SER A 349 -16.21 9.75 -7.45
CA SER A 349 -16.83 9.75 -6.11
C SER A 349 -16.26 8.65 -5.22
N VAL A 350 -16.42 8.82 -3.90
CA VAL A 350 -16.03 7.82 -2.90
C VAL A 350 -17.23 7.42 -2.05
N ASN A 351 -17.27 6.15 -1.64
CA ASN A 351 -18.26 5.61 -0.71
C ASN A 351 -17.56 4.73 0.32
N ALA A 352 -18.18 4.55 1.49
CA ALA A 352 -17.60 3.76 2.56
C ALA A 352 -18.69 3.14 3.42
N TRP A 353 -18.38 1.99 4.01
CA TRP A 353 -19.23 1.33 5.00
C TRP A 353 -18.35 0.64 6.05
N ALA A 354 -18.83 0.62 7.29
CA ALA A 354 -18.15 0.03 8.42
C ALA A 354 -19.16 -0.32 9.52
N GLY A 355 -18.73 -1.09 10.51
CA GLY A 355 -19.55 -1.38 11.69
C GLY A 355 -19.98 -0.11 12.47
N PRO A 356 -20.93 -0.24 13.42
CA PRO A 356 -21.33 0.86 14.27
C PRO A 356 -20.14 1.45 15.05
N GLY A 357 -20.08 2.78 15.14
CA GLY A 357 -19.05 3.49 15.92
C GLY A 357 -17.72 3.75 15.19
N TYR A 358 -17.59 3.37 13.92
CA TYR A 358 -16.41 3.66 13.10
C TYR A 358 -16.65 4.89 12.21
N PHE A 359 -15.71 5.84 12.24
CA PHE A 359 -15.86 7.15 11.58
C PHE A 359 -15.77 7.11 10.05
N ILE A 360 -15.28 6.01 9.46
CA ILE A 360 -14.98 5.97 8.02
C ILE A 360 -16.23 6.01 7.13
N SER A 361 -17.41 5.63 7.65
CA SER A 361 -18.69 5.74 6.93
C SER A 361 -19.24 7.17 6.91
N ASP A 362 -18.77 8.04 7.81
CA ASP A 362 -19.26 9.41 7.98
C ASP A 362 -18.57 10.38 7.00
N ILE A 363 -18.72 10.13 5.70
CA ILE A 363 -18.11 10.96 4.64
C ILE A 363 -18.74 12.36 4.68
N PRO A 364 -17.96 13.43 4.92
CA PRO A 364 -18.47 14.79 4.95
C PRO A 364 -19.18 15.18 3.63
N PRO A 365 -20.30 15.93 3.67
CA PRO A 365 -21.05 16.31 2.46
C PRO A 365 -20.21 17.03 1.40
N ALA A 366 -19.20 17.81 1.82
CA ALA A 366 -18.28 18.48 0.90
C ALA A 366 -17.39 17.49 0.13
N ILE A 367 -17.00 16.37 0.75
CA ILE A 367 -16.22 15.29 0.12
C ILE A 367 -17.13 14.43 -0.76
N ARG A 368 -18.36 14.13 -0.29
CA ARG A 368 -19.33 13.30 -1.04
C ARG A 368 -19.76 13.89 -2.39
N LYS A 369 -19.68 15.22 -2.51
CA LYS A 369 -19.96 15.97 -3.75
C LYS A 369 -18.80 16.00 -4.75
N LEU A 370 -17.60 15.56 -4.37
CA LEU A 370 -16.44 15.56 -5.26
C LEU A 370 -16.60 14.53 -6.38
N ARG A 371 -16.09 14.86 -7.56
CA ARG A 371 -16.06 14.03 -8.78
C ARG A 371 -14.70 14.06 -9.47
N ASP A 372 -13.69 14.46 -8.72
CA ASP A 372 -12.31 14.62 -9.18
C ASP A 372 -11.33 13.85 -8.30
N ILE A 373 -11.80 12.92 -7.46
CA ILE A 373 -10.92 12.04 -6.69
C ILE A 373 -10.32 11.01 -7.64
N VAL A 374 -9.00 10.86 -7.60
CA VAL A 374 -8.26 9.97 -8.51
C VAL A 374 -7.52 8.85 -7.79
N ALA A 375 -7.23 9.02 -6.50
CA ALA A 375 -6.63 8.01 -5.65
C ALA A 375 -7.14 8.14 -4.22
N ILE A 376 -7.19 7.01 -3.51
CA ILE A 376 -7.53 6.93 -2.09
C ILE A 376 -6.42 6.17 -1.35
N ASN A 377 -6.26 6.48 -0.08
CA ASN A 377 -5.44 5.69 0.85
C ASN A 377 -6.12 5.70 2.23
N ALA A 378 -5.84 4.70 3.07
CA ALA A 378 -6.46 4.57 4.37
C ALA A 378 -5.46 4.06 5.40
N ASN A 379 -5.65 4.53 6.63
CA ASN A 379 -5.01 3.94 7.80
C ASN A 379 -6.05 3.11 8.59
N GLN A 380 -5.84 2.88 9.88
CA GLN A 380 -6.75 2.05 10.67
C GLN A 380 -8.16 2.64 10.70
N ASP A 381 -8.29 3.95 10.94
CA ASP A 381 -9.59 4.56 11.27
C ASP A 381 -9.89 5.86 10.51
N ALA A 382 -9.03 6.25 9.57
CA ALA A 382 -9.19 7.40 8.71
C ALA A 382 -8.83 7.11 7.25
N VAL A 383 -9.28 8.01 6.37
CA VAL A 383 -9.14 7.90 4.91
C VAL A 383 -8.69 9.23 4.35
N VAL A 384 -7.77 9.18 3.38
CA VAL A 384 -7.36 10.33 2.57
C VAL A 384 -7.70 10.10 1.11
N ALA A 385 -8.31 11.08 0.47
CA ALA A 385 -8.57 11.13 -0.96
C ALA A 385 -7.71 12.22 -1.63
N LEU A 386 -7.05 11.84 -2.71
CA LEU A 386 -6.27 12.72 -3.57
C LEU A 386 -7.10 13.12 -4.79
N ARG A 387 -7.30 14.42 -4.96
CA ARG A 387 -8.00 15.01 -6.11
C ARG A 387 -7.04 15.25 -7.28
N SER A 388 -7.56 15.23 -8.51
CA SER A 388 -6.79 15.49 -9.74
C SER A 388 -6.14 16.87 -9.77
N ASN A 389 -6.72 17.84 -9.07
CA ASN A 389 -6.14 19.19 -8.88
C ASN A 389 -5.00 19.27 -7.86
N GLY A 390 -4.60 18.14 -7.25
CA GLY A 390 -3.52 18.07 -6.28
C GLY A 390 -3.90 18.51 -4.88
N ILE A 391 -5.19 18.66 -4.56
CA ILE A 391 -5.67 18.83 -3.18
C ILE A 391 -5.90 17.45 -2.54
N ALA A 392 -5.44 17.27 -1.31
CA ALA A 392 -5.79 16.11 -0.50
C ALA A 392 -6.86 16.49 0.54
N VAL A 393 -7.88 15.65 0.68
CA VAL A 393 -8.94 15.76 1.69
C VAL A 393 -9.01 14.47 2.50
N ALA A 394 -9.39 14.54 3.77
CA ALA A 394 -9.51 13.37 4.63
C ALA A 394 -10.82 13.37 5.43
N TRP A 395 -11.20 12.19 5.90
CA TRP A 395 -12.29 11.96 6.84
C TRP A 395 -12.00 10.71 7.69
N GLY A 396 -12.85 10.44 8.67
CA GLY A 396 -12.66 9.38 9.66
C GLY A 396 -12.19 9.95 11.00
N ASP A 397 -11.47 9.15 11.78
CA ASP A 397 -11.01 9.54 13.13
C ASP A 397 -10.19 10.84 13.07
N PRO A 398 -10.63 11.92 13.75
CA PRO A 398 -9.89 13.16 13.86
C PRO A 398 -8.43 13.01 14.33
N GLU A 399 -8.20 12.17 15.34
CA GLU A 399 -6.86 11.96 15.92
C GLU A 399 -6.00 11.11 14.98
N GLY A 400 -6.64 10.22 14.20
CA GLY A 400 -6.03 9.44 13.13
C GLY A 400 -5.74 10.18 11.82
N GLY A 401 -5.94 11.51 11.77
CA GLY A 401 -5.71 12.32 10.58
C GLY A 401 -6.92 12.46 9.65
N GLY A 402 -8.12 12.13 10.13
CA GLY A 402 -9.40 12.35 9.46
C GLY A 402 -9.80 13.82 9.33
N LYS A 403 -9.00 14.76 9.86
CA LYS A 403 -9.21 16.22 9.68
C LYS A 403 -8.02 16.86 8.97
N THR A 404 -8.28 17.53 7.85
CA THR A 404 -7.26 18.29 7.10
C THR A 404 -7.30 19.79 7.35
N THR A 405 -8.26 20.31 8.11
CA THR A 405 -8.49 21.76 8.29
C THR A 405 -7.22 22.53 8.68
N PRO A 406 -6.40 22.07 9.67
CA PRO A 406 -5.16 22.76 10.04
C PRO A 406 -4.09 22.79 8.94
N TYR A 407 -4.16 21.87 7.97
CA TYR A 407 -3.16 21.64 6.94
C TYR A 407 -3.63 22.06 5.53
N THR A 408 -4.80 22.70 5.40
CA THR A 408 -5.42 23.06 4.12
C THR A 408 -4.49 23.85 3.20
N SER A 409 -3.66 24.74 3.76
CA SER A 409 -2.68 25.53 3.00
C SER A 409 -1.48 24.70 2.51
N LEU A 410 -1.21 23.56 3.14
CA LEU A 410 -0.09 22.66 2.89
C LEU A 410 -0.49 21.47 2.00
N LEU A 411 -1.73 20.98 2.08
CA LEU A 411 -2.26 19.84 1.33
C LEU A 411 -2.73 20.20 -0.09
N LYS A 412 -1.87 20.91 -0.81
CA LYS A 412 -2.05 21.34 -2.20
C LYS A 412 -0.81 21.01 -3.03
N ASN A 413 -1.00 20.82 -4.34
CA ASN A 413 0.04 20.30 -5.25
C ASN A 413 0.59 18.94 -4.79
N ILE A 414 -0.25 18.09 -4.20
CA ILE A 414 0.10 16.75 -3.77
C ILE A 414 0.22 15.84 -4.99
N ARG A 415 1.26 15.00 -5.00
CA ARG A 415 1.47 13.91 -5.97
C ARG A 415 1.06 12.56 -5.43
N ALA A 416 1.30 12.31 -4.15
CA ALA A 416 1.09 11.02 -3.50
C ALA A 416 0.68 11.21 -2.04
N VAL A 417 -0.18 10.31 -1.55
CA VAL A 417 -0.62 10.24 -0.15
C VAL A 417 -0.37 8.83 0.39
N TYR A 418 0.33 8.75 1.51
CA TYR A 418 0.78 7.53 2.18
C TYR A 418 0.11 7.43 3.55
N ALA A 419 -0.08 6.21 4.04
CA ALA A 419 -0.64 5.93 5.35
C ALA A 419 0.43 5.34 6.29
N GLY A 420 0.38 5.75 7.55
CA GLY A 420 0.91 5.03 8.71
C GLY A 420 -0.24 4.65 9.65
N GLY A 421 0.04 4.28 10.89
CA GLY A 421 -0.95 3.79 11.88
C GLY A 421 -2.19 4.64 12.05
N ASN A 422 -1.97 5.80 12.65
CA ASN A 422 -2.95 6.86 12.88
C ASN A 422 -2.45 8.18 12.26
N THR A 423 -1.66 8.07 11.18
CA THR A 423 -1.04 9.19 10.51
C THR A 423 -1.10 9.03 9.00
N PHE A 424 -0.94 10.14 8.30
CA PHE A 424 -0.73 10.18 6.87
C PHE A 424 0.51 11.02 6.55
N ALA A 425 1.06 10.79 5.37
CA ALA A 425 2.07 11.65 4.77
C ALA A 425 1.71 11.97 3.31
N ALA A 426 1.94 13.21 2.89
CA ALA A 426 1.74 13.65 1.51
C ALA A 426 3.07 14.12 0.93
N LEU A 427 3.41 13.62 -0.27
CA LEU A 427 4.52 14.12 -1.06
C LEU A 427 4.02 15.14 -2.08
N ARG A 428 4.53 16.35 -1.99
CA ARG A 428 4.20 17.46 -2.89
C ARG A 428 5.06 17.45 -4.15
N GLN A 429 4.54 18.09 -5.20
CA GLN A 429 5.24 18.34 -6.46
C GLN A 429 6.54 19.14 -6.27
N ASP A 430 6.63 19.95 -5.22
CA ASP A 430 7.83 20.71 -4.84
C ASP A 430 8.80 19.93 -3.93
N ASN A 431 8.67 18.60 -3.85
CA ASN A 431 9.51 17.69 -3.05
C ASN A 431 9.48 17.98 -1.54
N ARG A 432 8.38 18.56 -1.04
CA ARG A 432 8.10 18.67 0.40
C ARG A 432 7.21 17.53 0.86
N VAL A 433 7.42 17.11 2.11
CA VAL A 433 6.59 16.12 2.79
C VAL A 433 5.81 16.79 3.90
N ILE A 434 4.51 16.54 3.92
CA ILE A 434 3.58 16.99 4.97
C ILE A 434 3.04 15.74 5.67
N ALA A 435 3.20 15.63 6.98
CA ALA A 435 2.60 14.57 7.78
C ALA A 435 1.50 15.13 8.67
N TRP A 436 0.44 14.37 8.92
CA TRP A 436 -0.65 14.78 9.83
C TRP A 436 -1.32 13.56 10.46
N GLY A 437 -2.17 13.80 11.46
CA GLY A 437 -2.73 12.78 12.34
C GLY A 437 -2.06 12.85 13.71
N ASP A 438 -1.91 11.71 14.37
CA ASP A 438 -1.34 11.63 15.72
C ASP A 438 0.08 12.20 15.76
N GLU A 439 0.29 13.24 16.57
CA GLU A 439 1.59 13.92 16.71
C GLU A 439 2.66 13.00 17.30
N GLY A 440 2.29 12.14 18.25
CA GLY A 440 3.18 11.15 18.86
C GLY A 440 3.65 10.10 17.86
N TYR A 441 2.89 9.87 16.79
CA TYR A 441 3.24 8.94 15.71
C TYR A 441 3.79 9.64 14.45
N GLY A 442 4.12 10.92 14.55
CA GLY A 442 4.80 11.69 13.50
C GLY A 442 3.90 12.60 12.64
N GLY A 443 2.65 12.82 13.04
CA GLY A 443 1.68 13.72 12.39
C GLY A 443 1.97 15.22 12.54
N THR A 444 3.22 15.66 12.47
CA THR A 444 3.67 16.98 12.97
C THR A 444 3.72 18.10 11.91
N GLY A 445 3.06 17.94 10.77
CA GLY A 445 3.01 18.95 9.71
C GLY A 445 4.21 18.88 8.74
N GLU A 446 4.81 20.03 8.45
CA GLU A 446 5.94 20.14 7.50
C GLU A 446 7.18 19.38 8.00
N GLN A 447 7.59 18.35 7.26
CA GLN A 447 8.80 17.57 7.56
C GLN A 447 10.04 18.26 6.96
N LYS A 448 10.51 19.32 7.61
CA LYS A 448 11.63 20.15 7.13
C LYS A 448 12.92 19.37 6.90
N ALA A 449 13.17 18.33 7.69
CA ALA A 449 14.33 17.44 7.52
C ALA A 449 14.34 16.71 6.16
N LEU A 450 13.18 16.59 5.49
CA LEU A 450 13.02 15.89 4.21
C LEU A 450 13.06 16.81 2.99
N TYR A 451 13.27 18.12 3.19
CA TYR A 451 13.17 19.09 2.09
C TYR A 451 14.16 18.79 0.96
N GLN A 452 13.62 18.54 -0.23
CA GLN A 452 14.37 18.17 -1.44
C GLN A 452 15.14 16.84 -1.35
N MET A 453 15.00 16.09 -0.25
CA MET A 453 15.67 14.81 -0.06
C MET A 453 14.92 13.65 -0.74
N ILE A 454 13.65 13.86 -1.09
CA ILE A 454 12.74 12.88 -1.69
C ILE A 454 12.16 13.48 -2.97
N SER A 455 11.98 12.67 -4.01
CA SER A 455 11.36 13.08 -5.26
C SER A 455 10.30 12.08 -5.71
N TYR A 456 9.24 12.55 -6.36
CA TYR A 456 8.21 11.65 -6.90
C TYR A 456 8.68 10.94 -8.17
N ALA A 457 9.42 11.65 -9.02
CA ALA A 457 9.99 11.14 -10.27
C ALA A 457 11.48 11.50 -10.34
N LYS A 458 12.27 10.67 -11.03
CA LYS A 458 13.67 10.97 -11.36
C LYS A 458 13.72 12.28 -12.14
N LYS A 459 14.67 13.15 -11.82
CA LYS A 459 14.96 14.33 -12.66
C LYS A 459 15.42 13.83 -14.03
N ALA A 460 14.93 14.43 -15.10
CA ALA A 460 15.53 14.24 -16.41
C ALA A 460 17.02 14.62 -16.32
N VAL A 461 17.90 13.71 -16.71
CA VAL A 461 19.31 14.06 -16.91
C VAL A 461 19.32 14.96 -18.15
N THR A 462 19.55 16.26 -17.94
CA THR A 462 19.70 17.25 -19.01
C THR A 462 21.04 17.13 -19.68
#